data_AF-A0AAV7RD08-F1
#
_entry.id   AF-A0AAV7RD08-F1
#
_cell.length_a   1.000
_cell.length_b   1.000
_cell.length_c   1.000
_cell.angle_alpha   90.00
_cell.angle_beta   90.00
_cell.angle_gamma   90.00
#
_symmetry.space_group_name_H-M   'P 1'
#
loop_
_entity.id
_entity.type
_entity.pdbx_description
1 polymer ?
#
loop_
_entity_poly.entity_id
_entity_poly.type
_entity_poly.pdbx_seq_one_letter_code
_entity_poly.pdbx_strand_id
1 'polypeptide(L)'
;MGIRLRALQMAKDDKLKAPGIENFVASAGWCTGFMNRYGLCLRQRTKISQKLPKDLDEKVMSFHSFIIKQRKIHNYDLGDIGNMDETPMTFDLPSNRTVASLGDKTVLLRTTGNEKKHFTVVLSCLANGTKLRPVIIFKRKTLPKKVNFPPRITVRAHVKGWMDEDGTKKWLEEVWNGRPGAALKKKPSLLVWDMFRAHTSDDIKILAKSSQVTLAVIPGGLTSVLQPLDVCLNKPFKDRVRKMWCEWMSSGQARLTKGGNMMKPDIELIAKWVRDAWEEIPEDMVKHAFKKCGISNAMDGSEDSALYEDDSCDSDDCELCDNVYDDNLTPATAEALFGHTDEEEESSFEGF
;
A
#
# COMPACT_ATOMS: atom_id res chain seq x y z
N MET A 1 -15.26 -4.94 11.10
CA MET A 1 -16.28 -5.89 10.61
C MET A 1 -17.26 -5.10 9.76
N GLY A 2 -17.43 -5.48 8.49
CA GLY A 2 -18.30 -4.75 7.55
C GLY A 2 -19.77 -4.82 7.96
N ILE A 3 -20.56 -3.80 7.59
CA ILE A 3 -21.99 -3.68 7.95
C ILE A 3 -22.79 -4.91 7.46
N ARG A 4 -22.48 -5.43 6.26
CA ARG A 4 -23.09 -6.65 5.72
C ARG A 4 -22.85 -7.88 6.59
N LEU A 5 -21.60 -8.12 6.99
CA LEU A 5 -21.22 -9.26 7.82
C LEU A 5 -21.91 -9.22 9.20
N ARG A 6 -22.05 -8.02 9.79
CA ARG A 6 -22.77 -7.86 11.06
C ARG A 6 -24.28 -8.06 10.89
N ALA A 7 -24.85 -7.59 9.78
CA ALA A 7 -26.27 -7.76 9.49
C ALA A 7 -26.64 -9.23 9.19
N LEU A 8 -25.81 -9.96 8.45
CA LEU A 8 -25.97 -11.40 8.22
C LEU A 8 -25.81 -12.21 9.51
N GLN A 9 -24.90 -11.81 10.40
CA GLN A 9 -24.74 -12.45 11.70
C GLN A 9 -25.94 -12.20 12.62
N MET A 10 -26.50 -10.99 12.63
CA MET A 10 -27.69 -10.64 13.41
C MET A 10 -28.96 -11.30 12.87
N ALA A 11 -29.07 -11.52 11.55
CA ALA A 11 -30.19 -12.25 10.96
C ALA A 11 -30.21 -13.75 11.34
N LYS A 12 -29.06 -14.31 11.74
CA LYS A 12 -28.92 -15.70 12.22
C LYS A 12 -29.09 -15.84 13.74
N ASP A 13 -29.17 -14.74 14.49
CA ASP A 13 -29.33 -14.75 15.94
C ASP A 13 -30.82 -14.77 16.31
N ASP A 14 -31.29 -15.83 16.96
CA ASP A 14 -32.69 -16.03 17.30
C ASP A 14 -33.27 -14.95 18.22
N LYS A 15 -32.42 -14.19 18.92
CA LYS A 15 -32.85 -13.05 19.75
C LYS A 15 -33.15 -11.79 18.96
N LEU A 16 -32.72 -11.72 17.70
CA LEU A 16 -32.78 -10.55 16.84
C LEU A 16 -33.56 -10.80 15.53
N LYS A 17 -34.09 -12.02 15.35
CA LYS A 17 -34.98 -12.36 14.23
C LYS A 17 -36.28 -11.57 14.33
N ALA A 18 -36.57 -10.79 13.30
CA ALA A 18 -37.91 -10.25 13.07
C ALA A 18 -38.71 -11.19 12.15
N PRO A 19 -40.06 -11.16 12.19
CA PRO A 19 -40.90 -12.02 11.35
C PRO A 19 -40.65 -11.77 9.85
N GLY A 20 -40.47 -12.84 9.07
CA GLY A 20 -40.31 -12.76 7.60
C GLY A 20 -38.87 -12.61 7.09
N ILE A 21 -37.86 -12.90 7.90
CA ILE A 21 -36.43 -12.68 7.60
C ILE A 21 -35.69 -14.00 7.31
N GLU A 22 -36.38 -15.03 6.82
CA GLU A 22 -35.77 -16.35 6.55
C GLU A 22 -34.71 -16.30 5.43
N ASN A 23 -34.79 -15.33 4.53
CA ASN A 23 -33.90 -15.16 3.38
C ASN A 23 -33.24 -13.78 3.32
N PHE A 24 -32.78 -13.27 4.47
CA PHE A 24 -32.13 -11.96 4.52
C PHE A 24 -30.83 -11.92 3.73
N VAL A 25 -30.82 -11.12 2.66
CA VAL A 25 -29.61 -10.79 1.92
C VAL A 25 -29.23 -9.36 2.25
N ALA A 26 -28.08 -9.18 2.91
CA ALA A 26 -27.50 -7.87 3.14
C ALA A 26 -26.93 -7.31 1.82
N SER A 27 -27.76 -7.02 0.83
CA SER A 27 -27.32 -6.55 -0.50
C SER A 27 -26.69 -5.16 -0.43
N ALA A 28 -26.01 -4.77 -1.51
CA ALA A 28 -25.45 -3.43 -1.63
C ALA A 28 -26.53 -2.34 -1.49
N GLY A 29 -27.66 -2.52 -2.18
CA GLY A 29 -28.81 -1.62 -2.08
C GLY A 29 -29.42 -1.58 -0.68
N TRP A 30 -29.50 -2.72 0.02
CA TRP A 30 -29.95 -2.74 1.41
C TRP A 30 -29.03 -1.91 2.31
N CYS A 31 -27.71 -2.05 2.14
CA CYS A 31 -26.76 -1.37 3.00
C CYS A 31 -26.70 0.13 2.73
N THR A 32 -26.81 0.57 1.46
CA THR A 32 -26.95 1.98 1.10
C THR A 32 -28.25 2.56 1.66
N GLY A 33 -29.38 1.85 1.51
CA GLY A 33 -30.67 2.27 2.07
C GLY A 33 -30.68 2.30 3.61
N PHE A 34 -29.99 1.37 4.26
CA PHE A 34 -29.80 1.34 5.71
C PHE A 34 -28.98 2.53 6.19
N MET A 35 -27.84 2.81 5.54
CA MET A 35 -26.99 3.96 5.88
C MET A 35 -27.76 5.28 5.76
N ASN A 36 -28.56 5.45 4.69
CA ASN A 36 -29.37 6.64 4.46
C ASN A 36 -30.52 6.77 5.47
N ARG A 37 -31.25 5.68 5.76
CA ARG A 37 -32.38 5.69 6.71
C ARG A 37 -31.96 6.06 8.13
N TYR A 38 -30.77 5.64 8.53
CA TYR A 38 -30.26 5.85 9.90
C TYR A 38 -29.20 6.96 10.00
N GLY A 39 -29.00 7.74 8.93
CA GLY A 39 -28.09 8.89 8.93
C GLY A 39 -26.62 8.52 9.19
N LEU A 40 -26.19 7.33 8.78
CA LEU A 40 -24.84 6.82 8.98
C LEU A 40 -23.94 7.24 7.81
N CYS A 41 -22.73 7.70 8.10
CA CYS A 41 -21.75 8.09 7.07
C CYS A 41 -20.40 7.40 7.28
N LEU A 42 -19.74 7.04 6.18
CA LEU A 42 -18.36 6.57 6.22
C LEU A 42 -17.44 7.78 6.42
N ARG A 43 -16.66 7.78 7.51
CA ARG A 43 -15.67 8.84 7.76
C ARG A 43 -14.25 8.31 7.53
N GLN A 44 -13.46 9.07 6.79
CA GLN A 44 -12.03 8.87 6.60
C GLN A 44 -11.28 9.86 7.48
N ARG A 45 -10.22 9.41 8.18
CA ARG A 45 -9.28 10.37 8.79
C ARG A 45 -8.65 11.18 7.66
N THR A 46 -8.91 12.48 7.63
CA THR A 46 -8.16 13.42 6.80
C THR A 46 -6.72 13.44 7.32
N LYS A 47 -5.76 13.01 6.50
CA LYS A 47 -4.35 13.32 6.76
C LYS A 47 -4.26 14.86 6.79
N ILE A 48 -3.68 15.41 7.84
CA ILE A 48 -3.25 16.81 7.85
C ILE A 48 -2.17 16.91 6.77
N SER A 49 -2.54 17.33 5.56
CA SER A 49 -1.55 17.69 4.55
C SER A 49 -0.72 18.84 5.11
N GLN A 50 0.61 18.75 5.01
CA GLN A 50 1.43 19.94 5.23
C GLN A 50 0.95 21.00 4.23
N LYS A 51 0.70 22.23 4.71
CA LYS A 51 0.38 23.34 3.80
C LYS A 51 1.55 23.47 2.82
N LEU A 52 1.24 23.46 1.52
CA LEU A 52 2.24 23.66 0.49
C LEU A 52 2.97 25.00 0.74
N PRO A 53 4.30 25.06 0.53
CA PRO A 53 5.05 26.30 0.69
C PRO A 53 4.51 27.43 -0.19
N LYS A 54 4.66 28.70 0.23
CA LYS A 54 4.27 29.86 -0.60
C LYS A 54 5.13 30.00 -1.86
N ASP A 55 6.32 29.42 -1.85
CA ASP A 55 7.30 29.36 -2.94
C ASP A 55 7.24 28.01 -3.71
N LEU A 56 6.07 27.36 -3.70
CA LEU A 56 5.82 26.08 -4.36
C LEU A 56 6.25 26.12 -5.84
N ASP A 57 5.72 27.06 -6.60
CA ASP A 57 5.90 27.12 -8.05
C ASP A 57 7.37 27.32 -8.43
N GLU A 58 8.09 28.17 -7.70
CA GLU A 58 9.52 28.41 -7.93
C GLU A 58 10.36 27.15 -7.70
N LYS A 59 10.10 26.43 -6.59
CA LYS A 59 10.81 25.18 -6.27
C LYS A 59 10.48 24.06 -7.26
N VAL A 60 9.22 23.95 -7.68
CA VAL A 60 8.79 22.99 -8.71
C VAL A 60 9.48 23.29 -10.04
N MET A 61 9.43 24.54 -10.51
CA MET A 61 10.09 24.97 -11.75
C MET A 61 11.61 24.75 -11.71
N SER A 62 12.25 25.03 -10.58
CA SER A 62 13.70 24.80 -10.40
C SER A 62 14.05 23.32 -10.50
N PHE A 63 13.26 22.45 -9.86
CA PHE A 63 13.43 21.01 -9.93
C PHE A 63 13.21 20.48 -11.35
N HIS A 64 12.11 20.85 -12.02
CA HIS A 64 11.85 20.45 -13.41
C HIS A 64 12.93 20.97 -14.37
N SER A 65 13.39 22.21 -14.19
CA SER A 65 14.49 22.78 -14.97
C SER A 65 15.78 21.96 -14.81
N PHE A 66 16.07 21.51 -13.59
CA PHE A 66 17.21 20.62 -13.33
C PHE A 66 17.03 19.28 -14.06
N ILE A 67 15.88 18.62 -13.95
CA ILE A 67 15.59 17.35 -14.63
C ILE A 67 15.73 17.49 -16.15
N ILE A 68 15.11 18.51 -16.75
CA ILE A 68 15.16 18.81 -18.18
C ILE A 68 16.61 19.02 -18.63
N LYS A 69 17.38 19.82 -17.88
CA LYS A 69 18.80 20.06 -18.18
C LYS A 69 19.59 18.76 -18.16
N GLN A 70 19.43 17.92 -17.15
CA GLN A 70 20.15 16.65 -17.03
C GLN A 70 19.77 15.69 -18.15
N ARG A 71 18.49 15.60 -18.51
CA ARG A 71 18.01 14.79 -19.64
C ARG A 71 18.60 15.27 -20.97
N LYS A 72 18.72 16.59 -21.20
CA LYS A 72 19.37 17.14 -22.41
C LYS A 72 20.87 16.83 -22.48
N ILE A 73 21.58 16.88 -21.36
CA ILE A 73 23.04 16.64 -21.32
C ILE A 73 23.37 15.16 -21.54
N HIS A 74 22.63 14.26 -20.87
CA HIS A 74 23.00 12.85 -20.80
C HIS A 74 22.16 11.94 -21.68
N ASN A 75 21.03 12.43 -22.21
CA ASN A 75 20.09 11.67 -23.04
C ASN A 75 19.74 10.30 -22.42
N TYR A 76 19.29 10.33 -21.17
CA TYR A 76 18.98 9.11 -20.41
C TYR A 76 17.89 8.27 -21.10
N ASP A 77 18.12 6.96 -21.20
CA ASP A 77 17.06 6.01 -21.52
C ASP A 77 16.04 6.00 -20.36
N LEU A 78 14.75 5.73 -20.62
CA LEU A 78 13.73 5.69 -19.54
C LEU A 78 14.04 4.61 -18.47
N GLY A 79 14.79 3.56 -18.82
CA GLY A 79 15.28 2.56 -17.88
C GLY A 79 16.46 3.02 -17.00
N ASP A 80 17.01 4.20 -17.26
CA ASP A 80 18.10 4.82 -16.48
C ASP A 80 17.62 6.02 -15.65
N ILE A 81 16.33 6.32 -15.67
CA ILE A 81 15.69 7.31 -14.79
C ILE A 81 14.87 6.53 -13.76
N GLY A 82 15.09 6.79 -12.47
CA GLY A 82 14.40 6.06 -11.42
C GLY A 82 14.04 6.90 -10.21
N ASN A 83 13.14 6.36 -9.40
CA ASN A 83 12.66 6.95 -8.17
C ASN A 83 12.79 5.94 -7.02
N MET A 84 13.16 6.42 -5.84
CA MET A 84 13.29 5.64 -4.61
C MET A 84 12.62 6.40 -3.46
N ASP A 85 11.89 5.67 -2.62
CA ASP A 85 11.23 6.21 -1.44
C ASP A 85 11.11 5.17 -0.32
N GLU A 86 11.21 5.62 0.92
CA GLU A 86 10.99 4.81 2.11
C GLU A 86 9.60 5.02 2.71
N THR A 87 8.80 3.96 2.71
CA THR A 87 7.43 4.01 3.22
C THR A 87 7.29 3.18 4.51
N PRO A 88 6.80 3.78 5.62
CA PRO A 88 6.57 3.04 6.85
C PRO A 88 5.34 2.16 6.73
N MET A 89 5.47 0.91 7.17
CA MET A 89 4.42 -0.10 7.24
C MET A 89 4.27 -0.62 8.67
N THR A 90 3.07 -1.00 9.05
CA THR A 90 2.76 -1.54 10.39
C THR A 90 2.51 -3.05 10.33
N PHE A 91 2.77 -3.75 11.43
CA PHE A 91 2.47 -5.20 11.54
C PHE A 91 0.96 -5.48 11.65
N ASP A 92 0.23 -4.48 12.16
CA ASP A 92 -1.22 -4.44 12.14
C ASP A 92 -1.66 -3.42 11.10
N LEU A 93 -2.44 -3.86 10.12
CA LEU A 93 -3.03 -2.99 9.09
C LEU A 93 -4.55 -2.95 9.25
N PRO A 94 -5.10 -2.61 10.44
CA PRO A 94 -6.53 -2.56 10.63
C PRO A 94 -7.13 -1.52 9.69
N SER A 95 -8.34 -1.79 9.19
CA SER A 95 -9.06 -0.82 8.39
C SER A 95 -9.24 0.49 9.17
N ASN A 96 -9.03 1.62 8.51
CA ASN A 96 -9.37 2.95 9.04
C ASN A 96 -10.89 3.17 9.13
N ARG A 97 -11.70 2.20 8.70
CA ARG A 97 -13.16 2.23 8.73
C ARG A 97 -13.68 1.17 9.71
N THR A 98 -14.41 1.61 10.72
CA THR A 98 -15.06 0.76 11.71
C THR A 98 -16.53 1.12 11.86
N VAL A 99 -17.33 0.11 12.20
CA VAL A 99 -18.77 0.27 12.48
C VAL A 99 -18.93 0.29 14.00
N ALA A 100 -19.41 1.41 14.54
CA ALA A 100 -19.69 1.61 15.95
C ALA A 100 -21.08 2.23 16.14
N SER A 101 -21.65 2.09 17.33
CA SER A 101 -22.95 2.68 17.65
C SER A 101 -22.80 4.19 17.77
N LEU A 102 -23.83 4.95 17.37
CA LEU A 102 -23.85 6.40 17.49
C LEU A 102 -23.75 6.78 18.98
N GLY A 103 -22.64 7.40 19.40
CA GLY A 103 -22.39 7.80 20.79
C GLY A 103 -21.30 7.00 21.52
N ASP A 104 -20.79 5.92 20.93
CA ASP A 104 -19.65 5.19 21.50
C ASP A 104 -18.38 6.05 21.49
N LYS A 105 -17.84 6.35 22.68
CA LYS A 105 -16.60 7.12 22.83
C LYS A 105 -15.36 6.34 22.37
N THR A 106 -15.44 5.02 22.28
CA THR A 106 -14.31 4.13 21.95
C THR A 106 -14.77 2.98 21.06
N VAL A 107 -14.16 2.85 19.88
CA VAL A 107 -14.41 1.73 18.96
C VAL A 107 -13.32 0.67 19.11
N LEU A 108 -13.69 -0.55 19.48
CA LEU A 108 -12.77 -1.68 19.61
C LEU A 108 -12.41 -2.24 18.23
N LEU A 109 -11.22 -1.90 17.73
CA LEU A 109 -10.57 -2.57 16.61
C LEU A 109 -9.92 -3.87 17.08
N ARG A 110 -10.24 -5.00 16.45
CA ARG A 110 -9.46 -6.23 16.63
C ARG A 110 -8.12 -6.06 15.94
N THR A 111 -7.07 -5.85 16.72
CA THR A 111 -5.68 -5.77 16.26
C THR A 111 -4.83 -6.81 16.98
N THR A 112 -3.61 -7.06 16.51
CA THR A 112 -2.66 -7.94 17.23
C THR A 112 -1.94 -7.20 18.38
N GLY A 113 -2.32 -5.94 18.67
CA GLY A 113 -1.67 -5.09 19.67
C GLY A 113 -0.28 -4.58 19.25
N ASN A 114 0.07 -4.69 17.97
CA ASN A 114 1.35 -4.28 17.38
C ASN A 114 1.22 -3.08 16.45
N GLU A 115 0.14 -2.30 16.52
CA GLU A 115 -0.10 -1.07 15.75
C GLU A 115 1.06 -0.05 15.81
N LYS A 116 1.78 0.01 16.93
CA LYS A 116 2.93 0.90 17.11
C LYS A 116 4.25 0.33 16.58
N LYS A 117 4.28 -0.97 16.28
CA LYS A 117 5.46 -1.60 15.66
C LYS A 117 5.37 -1.39 14.16
N HIS A 118 6.38 -0.72 13.64
CA HIS A 118 6.54 -0.49 12.22
C HIS A 118 7.80 -1.16 11.69
N PHE A 119 7.80 -1.39 10.40
CA PHE A 119 8.95 -1.72 9.59
C PHE A 119 8.98 -0.77 8.40
N THR A 120 10.17 -0.55 7.84
CA THR A 120 10.32 0.34 6.69
C THR A 120 10.38 -0.52 5.43
N VAL A 121 9.65 -0.12 4.39
CA VAL A 121 9.78 -0.71 3.05
C VAL A 121 10.36 0.36 2.13
N VAL A 122 11.46 0.03 1.48
CA VAL A 122 12.07 0.84 0.43
C VAL A 122 11.55 0.31 -0.90
N LEU A 123 10.85 1.17 -1.63
CA LEU A 123 10.38 0.89 -2.98
C LEU A 123 11.21 1.68 -3.98
N SER A 124 11.40 1.10 -5.16
CA SER A 124 12.07 1.80 -6.24
C SER A 124 11.62 1.30 -7.60
N CYS A 125 11.54 2.21 -8.55
CA CYS A 125 11.05 1.95 -9.90
C CYS A 125 11.74 2.84 -10.92
N LEU A 126 11.61 2.47 -12.20
CA LEU A 126 12.20 3.13 -13.34
C LEU A 126 11.11 3.76 -14.21
N ALA A 127 11.44 4.83 -14.93
CA ALA A 127 10.49 5.58 -15.74
C ALA A 127 9.91 4.78 -16.91
N ASN A 128 10.56 3.68 -17.31
CA ASN A 128 10.02 2.75 -18.31
C ASN A 128 8.95 1.78 -17.75
N GLY A 129 8.60 1.88 -16.46
CA GLY A 129 7.63 1.02 -15.79
C GLY A 129 8.24 -0.14 -15.00
N THR A 130 9.54 -0.39 -15.15
CA THR A 130 10.22 -1.49 -14.46
C THR A 130 10.27 -1.22 -12.95
N LYS A 131 9.81 -2.20 -12.18
CA LYS A 131 9.87 -2.19 -10.71
C LYS A 131 11.15 -2.88 -10.23
N LEU A 132 11.89 -2.24 -9.34
CA LEU A 132 13.07 -2.87 -8.72
C LEU A 132 12.64 -3.68 -7.50
N ARG A 133 13.50 -4.61 -7.07
CA ARG A 133 13.24 -5.44 -5.88
C ARG A 133 13.02 -4.55 -4.64
N PRO A 134 11.95 -4.77 -3.87
CA PRO A 134 11.71 -4.01 -2.65
C PRO A 134 12.71 -4.42 -1.55
N VAL A 135 13.00 -3.50 -0.63
CA VAL A 135 13.83 -3.77 0.55
C VAL A 135 13.01 -3.58 1.81
N ILE A 136 12.97 -4.58 2.69
CA ILE A 136 12.34 -4.47 4.00
C ILE A 136 13.40 -4.28 5.07
N ILE A 137 13.22 -3.27 5.91
CA ILE A 137 14.05 -3.01 7.09
C ILE A 137 13.22 -3.26 8.34
N PHE A 138 13.48 -4.39 9.01
CA PHE A 138 12.85 -4.68 10.29
C PHE A 138 13.62 -4.05 11.44
N LYS A 139 12.89 -3.43 12.38
CA LYS A 139 13.45 -2.92 13.63
C LYS A 139 13.91 -4.08 14.54
N ARG A 140 15.18 -4.47 14.45
CA ARG A 140 15.83 -5.54 15.23
C ARG A 140 17.35 -5.56 15.04
N LYS A 141 18.07 -6.27 15.92
CA LYS A 141 19.54 -6.44 15.82
C LYS A 141 19.96 -7.43 14.73
N THR A 142 19.24 -8.55 14.60
CA THR A 142 19.59 -9.64 13.67
C THR A 142 18.33 -10.25 13.06
N LEU A 143 18.46 -10.84 11.87
CA LEU A 143 17.41 -11.66 11.27
C LEU A 143 17.44 -13.09 11.85
N PRO A 144 16.29 -13.77 11.97
CA PRO A 144 16.27 -15.16 12.40
C PRO A 144 16.97 -16.05 11.37
N LYS A 145 17.89 -16.91 11.83
CA LYS A 145 18.75 -17.74 10.95
C LYS A 145 17.99 -18.81 10.13
N LYS A 146 16.78 -19.18 10.55
CA LYS A 146 15.98 -20.27 9.97
C LYS A 146 14.83 -19.79 9.07
N VAL A 147 14.81 -18.52 8.70
CA VAL A 147 13.75 -17.96 7.84
C VAL A 147 14.28 -17.89 6.41
N ASN A 148 13.55 -18.49 5.48
CA ASN A 148 13.85 -18.38 4.06
C ASN A 148 12.94 -17.31 3.45
N PHE A 149 13.51 -16.16 3.10
CA PHE A 149 12.71 -15.10 2.50
C PHE A 149 12.41 -15.42 1.02
N PRO A 150 11.26 -14.93 0.50
CA PRO A 150 10.93 -15.16 -0.89
C PRO A 150 12.00 -14.58 -1.84
N PRO A 151 12.17 -15.11 -3.06
CA PRO A 151 13.05 -14.51 -4.04
C PRO A 151 12.54 -13.11 -4.44
N ARG A 152 13.42 -12.30 -5.04
CA ARG A 152 13.13 -10.95 -5.56
C ARG A 152 12.74 -9.91 -4.49
N ILE A 153 13.10 -10.15 -3.23
CA ILE A 153 13.04 -9.15 -2.15
C ILE A 153 14.34 -9.17 -1.35
N THR A 154 14.74 -8.03 -0.82
CA THR A 154 15.87 -7.93 0.12
C THR A 154 15.34 -7.66 1.52
N VAL A 155 15.73 -8.45 2.50
CA VAL A 155 15.30 -8.24 3.90
C VAL A 155 16.51 -7.94 4.76
N ARG A 156 16.41 -6.87 5.55
CA ARG A 156 17.46 -6.36 6.44
C ARG A 156 16.96 -6.17 7.85
N ALA A 157 17.89 -6.24 8.80
CA ALA A 157 17.67 -5.88 10.19
C ALA A 157 18.40 -4.58 10.49
N HIS A 158 17.72 -3.66 11.16
CA HIS A 158 18.34 -2.44 11.66
C HIS A 158 17.83 -2.10 13.06
N VAL A 159 18.71 -1.67 13.97
CA VAL A 159 18.38 -1.46 15.39
C VAL A 159 17.25 -0.45 15.61
N LYS A 160 17.19 0.58 14.77
CA LYS A 160 16.14 1.63 14.83
C LYS A 160 14.99 1.37 13.85
N GLY A 161 15.18 0.49 12.87
CA GLY A 161 14.15 0.15 11.86
C GLY A 161 14.01 1.14 10.70
N TRP A 162 14.85 2.17 10.63
CA TRP A 162 14.93 3.13 9.52
C TRP A 162 16.13 2.89 8.61
N MET A 163 16.16 3.56 7.46
CA MET A 163 17.31 3.65 6.56
C MET A 163 18.36 4.61 7.15
N ASP A 164 19.62 4.20 7.15
CA ASP A 164 20.76 5.06 7.47
C ASP A 164 21.71 5.16 6.27
N GLU A 165 22.84 5.84 6.45
CA GLU A 165 23.81 6.08 5.38
C GLU A 165 24.42 4.77 4.85
N ASP A 166 24.80 3.84 5.72
CA ASP A 166 25.31 2.52 5.33
C ASP A 166 24.23 1.71 4.58
N GLY A 167 22.99 1.77 5.06
CA GLY A 167 21.83 1.19 4.37
C GLY A 167 21.66 1.75 2.96
N THR A 168 21.83 3.06 2.80
CA THR A 168 21.75 3.79 1.52
C THR A 168 22.87 3.39 0.57
N LYS A 169 24.13 3.32 1.03
CA LYS A 169 25.27 2.83 0.24
C LYS A 169 25.02 1.42 -0.29
N LYS A 170 24.65 0.49 0.60
CA LYS A 170 24.33 -0.89 0.22
C LYS A 170 23.12 -0.99 -0.71
N TRP A 171 22.14 -0.10 -0.59
CA TRP A 171 21.00 -0.07 -1.51
C TRP A 171 21.43 0.39 -2.90
N LEU A 172 22.27 1.44 -3.00
CA LEU A 172 22.84 1.89 -4.27
C LEU A 172 23.64 0.77 -4.94
N GLU A 173 24.50 0.08 -4.21
CA GLU A 173 25.34 -0.98 -4.74
C GLU A 173 24.55 -2.22 -5.19
N GLU A 174 23.60 -2.69 -4.36
CA GLU A 174 22.91 -3.95 -4.62
C GLU A 174 21.67 -3.78 -5.52
N VAL A 175 20.90 -2.70 -5.32
CA VAL A 175 19.60 -2.53 -5.98
C VAL A 175 19.74 -1.60 -7.17
N TRP A 176 20.29 -0.40 -6.97
CA TRP A 176 20.40 0.59 -8.05
C TRP A 176 21.40 0.18 -9.13
N ASN A 177 22.62 -0.21 -8.74
CA ASN A 177 23.65 -0.66 -9.67
C ASN A 177 23.38 -2.08 -10.21
N GLY A 178 22.54 -2.84 -9.52
CA GLY A 178 22.03 -4.15 -9.95
C GLY A 178 20.77 -4.10 -10.83
N ARG A 179 20.27 -2.90 -11.18
CA ARG A 179 19.06 -2.75 -11.99
C ARG A 179 19.24 -3.32 -13.41
N PRO A 180 18.15 -3.76 -14.07
CA PRO A 180 18.23 -4.26 -15.44
C PRO A 180 18.90 -3.27 -16.40
N GLY A 181 19.89 -3.74 -17.16
CA GLY A 181 20.63 -2.92 -18.12
C GLY A 181 21.88 -2.21 -17.58
N ALA A 182 22.02 -2.03 -16.26
CA ALA A 182 23.14 -1.29 -15.67
C ALA A 182 24.50 -1.98 -15.88
N ALA A 183 24.57 -3.31 -15.83
CA ALA A 183 25.81 -4.05 -16.03
C ALA A 183 26.32 -4.00 -17.49
N LEU A 184 25.41 -3.87 -18.45
CA LEU A 184 25.72 -3.88 -19.88
C LEU A 184 26.08 -2.49 -20.41
N LYS A 185 25.63 -1.45 -19.72
CA LYS A 185 25.73 -0.06 -20.13
C LYS A 185 26.34 0.71 -18.97
N LYS A 186 27.65 1.03 -19.02
CA LYS A 186 28.26 2.09 -18.20
C LYS A 186 27.72 3.46 -18.66
N LYS A 187 26.42 3.63 -18.58
CA LYS A 187 25.69 4.82 -18.99
C LYS A 187 25.36 5.64 -17.75
N PRO A 188 25.36 6.98 -17.88
CA PRO A 188 24.81 7.86 -16.87
C PRO A 188 23.37 7.45 -16.51
N SER A 189 22.99 7.63 -15.25
CA SER A 189 21.63 7.43 -14.77
C SER A 189 21.17 8.57 -13.87
N LEU A 190 19.85 8.74 -13.73
CA LEU A 190 19.21 9.77 -12.95
C LEU A 190 18.38 9.13 -11.84
N LEU A 191 18.74 9.40 -10.58
CA LEU A 191 18.00 8.92 -9.41
C LEU A 191 17.31 10.08 -8.72
N VAL A 192 15.99 9.98 -8.60
CA VAL A 192 15.11 10.94 -7.92
C VAL A 192 14.71 10.40 -6.55
N TRP A 193 14.89 11.19 -5.49
CA TRP A 193 14.48 10.84 -4.12
C TRP A 193 14.22 12.11 -3.28
N ASP A 194 13.67 11.94 -2.07
CA ASP A 194 13.36 13.05 -1.18
C ASP A 194 14.61 13.63 -0.50
N MET A 195 14.42 14.78 0.15
CA MET A 195 15.48 15.43 0.92
C MET A 195 15.61 14.78 2.30
N PHE A 196 16.17 13.57 2.34
CA PHE A 196 16.49 12.86 3.57
C PHE A 196 17.98 12.91 3.90
N ARG A 197 18.32 13.07 5.18
CA ARG A 197 19.71 13.28 5.62
C ARG A 197 20.64 12.12 5.21
N ALA A 198 20.16 10.88 5.25
CA ALA A 198 20.96 9.71 4.88
C ALA A 198 21.26 9.64 3.37
N HIS A 199 20.47 10.33 2.54
CA HIS A 199 20.64 10.40 1.10
C HIS A 199 21.57 11.54 0.67
N THR A 200 21.74 12.56 1.51
CA THR A 200 22.44 13.81 1.15
C THR A 200 23.86 13.92 1.71
N SER A 201 24.42 12.85 2.30
CA SER A 201 25.80 12.86 2.82
C SER A 201 26.82 12.98 1.68
N ASP A 202 28.02 13.46 2.00
CA ASP A 202 29.06 13.63 0.99
C ASP A 202 29.59 12.29 0.46
N ASP A 203 29.65 11.25 1.30
CA ASP A 203 30.01 9.91 0.86
C ASP A 203 29.01 9.35 -0.17
N ILE A 204 27.72 9.61 0.02
CA ILE A 204 26.67 9.19 -0.93
C ILE A 204 26.83 9.94 -2.25
N LYS A 205 27.13 11.26 -2.22
CA LYS A 205 27.41 12.03 -3.44
C LYS A 205 28.64 11.50 -4.17
N ILE A 206 29.70 11.15 -3.44
CA ILE A 206 30.94 10.57 -3.99
C ILE A 206 30.63 9.22 -4.65
N LEU A 207 29.88 8.35 -3.97
CA LEU A 207 29.49 7.02 -4.48
C LEU A 207 28.58 7.13 -5.71
N ALA A 208 27.62 8.04 -5.70
CA ALA A 208 26.74 8.29 -6.84
C ALA A 208 27.56 8.78 -8.04
N LYS A 209 28.47 9.74 -7.82
CA LYS A 209 29.34 10.27 -8.87
C LYS A 209 30.26 9.21 -9.46
N SER A 210 30.87 8.35 -8.63
CA SER A 210 31.73 7.25 -9.11
C SER A 210 30.96 6.20 -9.91
N SER A 211 29.66 6.05 -9.63
CA SER A 211 28.75 5.16 -10.35
C SER A 211 28.02 5.83 -11.52
N GLN A 212 28.39 7.07 -11.89
CA GLN A 212 27.72 7.87 -12.94
C GLN A 212 26.21 8.07 -12.69
N VAL A 213 25.83 8.22 -11.42
CA VAL A 213 24.46 8.51 -11.00
C VAL A 213 24.35 9.99 -10.68
N THR A 214 23.53 10.70 -11.45
CA THR A 214 23.08 12.04 -11.13
C THR A 214 21.96 11.95 -10.10
N LEU A 215 22.14 12.58 -8.95
CA LEU A 215 21.13 12.64 -7.90
C LEU A 215 20.25 13.87 -8.11
N ALA A 216 18.94 13.66 -8.17
CA ALA A 216 17.91 14.69 -8.18
C ALA A 216 17.17 14.67 -6.84
N VAL A 217 17.43 15.67 -5.99
CA VAL A 217 16.83 15.77 -4.66
C VAL A 217 15.56 16.62 -4.74
N ILE A 218 14.43 16.05 -4.32
CA ILE A 218 13.15 16.78 -4.27
C ILE A 218 13.20 17.83 -3.15
N PRO A 219 12.84 19.09 -3.43
CA PRO A 219 12.79 20.12 -2.39
C PRO A 219 11.84 19.75 -1.25
N GLY A 220 12.21 20.12 -0.01
CA GLY A 220 11.40 19.82 1.17
C GLY A 220 9.96 20.32 1.06
N GLY A 221 9.01 19.44 1.39
CA GLY A 221 7.57 19.72 1.32
C GLY A 221 6.92 19.46 -0.04
N LEU A 222 7.68 18.97 -1.04
CA LEU A 222 7.18 18.73 -2.40
C LEU A 222 7.01 17.25 -2.76
N THR A 223 7.20 16.33 -1.81
CA THR A 223 7.08 14.89 -2.06
C THR A 223 5.70 14.52 -2.61
N SER A 224 4.63 15.16 -2.12
CA SER A 224 3.26 14.94 -2.62
C SER A 224 2.98 15.46 -4.03
N VAL A 225 3.97 16.06 -4.70
CA VAL A 225 3.86 16.62 -6.05
C VAL A 225 4.91 16.02 -6.98
N LEU A 226 6.15 15.86 -6.50
CA LEU A 226 7.32 15.54 -7.32
C LEU A 226 7.88 14.12 -7.13
N GLN A 227 7.38 13.34 -6.15
CA GLN A 227 7.87 11.98 -5.88
C GLN A 227 6.88 10.95 -6.46
N PRO A 228 7.20 10.27 -7.58
CA PRO A 228 6.31 9.29 -8.22
C PRO A 228 5.75 8.25 -7.25
N LEU A 229 6.60 7.73 -6.36
CA LEU A 229 6.18 6.76 -5.36
C LEU A 229 5.12 7.32 -4.42
N ASP A 230 5.24 8.56 -3.95
CA ASP A 230 4.26 9.15 -3.03
C ASP A 230 2.99 9.65 -3.72
N VAL A 231 3.10 10.12 -4.98
CA VAL A 231 1.97 10.64 -5.74
C VAL A 231 1.03 9.52 -6.19
N CYS A 232 1.58 8.43 -6.76
CA CYS A 232 0.73 7.41 -7.40
C CYS A 232 0.84 6.01 -6.78
N LEU A 233 1.99 5.61 -6.22
CA LEU A 233 2.30 4.18 -6.05
C LEU A 233 2.20 3.68 -4.59
N ASN A 234 2.54 4.52 -3.61
CA ASN A 234 2.58 4.15 -2.20
C ASN A 234 1.18 3.83 -1.66
N LYS A 235 0.13 4.52 -2.11
CA LYS A 235 -1.26 4.23 -1.74
C LYS A 235 -1.71 2.85 -2.24
N PRO A 236 -1.73 2.56 -3.55
CA PRO A 236 -2.18 1.25 -4.05
C PRO A 236 -1.31 0.10 -3.52
N PHE A 237 0.00 0.29 -3.37
CA PHE A 237 0.87 -0.69 -2.70
C PHE A 237 0.39 -1.00 -1.28
N LYS A 238 0.16 0.03 -0.46
CA LYS A 238 -0.32 -0.14 0.93
C LYS A 238 -1.67 -0.79 1.02
N ASP A 239 -2.57 -0.45 0.10
CA ASP A 239 -3.92 -1.01 0.09
C ASP A 239 -3.91 -2.50 -0.28
N ARG A 240 -3.01 -2.94 -1.16
CA ARG A 240 -2.82 -4.37 -1.48
C ARG A 240 -2.19 -5.17 -0.34
N VAL A 241 -1.15 -4.65 0.30
CA VAL A 241 -0.60 -5.30 1.51
C VAL A 241 -1.69 -5.39 2.60
N ARG A 242 -2.54 -4.37 2.73
CA ARG A 242 -3.68 -4.40 3.66
C ARG A 242 -4.70 -5.47 3.27
N LYS A 243 -5.04 -5.61 1.98
CA LYS A 243 -5.95 -6.65 1.49
C LYS A 243 -5.46 -8.04 1.90
N MET A 244 -4.19 -8.34 1.63
CA MET A 244 -3.57 -9.62 2.01
C MET A 244 -3.57 -9.85 3.53
N TRP A 245 -3.34 -8.80 4.32
CA TRP A 245 -3.44 -8.89 5.78
C TRP A 245 -4.87 -9.20 6.24
N CYS A 246 -5.89 -8.55 5.66
CA CYS A 246 -7.30 -8.80 5.97
C CYS A 246 -7.73 -10.23 5.61
N GLU A 247 -7.29 -10.74 4.47
CA GLU A 247 -7.54 -12.12 4.04
C GLU A 247 -6.92 -13.11 5.02
N TRP A 248 -5.65 -12.90 5.40
CA TRP A 248 -4.97 -13.73 6.39
C TRP A 248 -5.68 -13.74 7.75
N MET A 249 -6.11 -12.56 8.21
CA MET A 249 -6.89 -12.41 9.44
C MET A 249 -8.22 -13.14 9.41
N SER A 250 -8.88 -13.20 8.24
CA SER A 250 -10.19 -13.83 8.05
C SER A 250 -10.09 -15.33 7.79
N SER A 251 -8.94 -15.81 7.30
CA SER A 251 -8.71 -17.23 6.97
C SER A 251 -8.58 -18.17 8.17
N GLY A 252 -8.62 -17.66 9.41
CA GLY A 252 -8.39 -18.46 10.62
C GLY A 252 -6.93 -18.91 10.83
N GLN A 253 -6.00 -18.54 9.93
CA GLN A 253 -4.57 -18.81 10.07
C GLN A 253 -3.90 -17.97 11.17
N ALA A 254 -4.55 -16.87 11.60
CA ALA A 254 -4.06 -16.02 12.67
C ALA A 254 -4.14 -16.75 14.02
N ARG A 255 -2.97 -17.16 14.53
CA ARG A 255 -2.87 -17.86 15.83
C ARG A 255 -3.17 -16.91 16.98
N LEU A 256 -3.74 -17.46 18.06
CA LEU A 256 -3.87 -16.76 19.33
C LEU A 256 -2.64 -17.06 20.22
N THR A 257 -2.14 -16.03 20.89
CA THR A 257 -1.17 -16.17 21.99
C THR A 257 -1.83 -16.87 23.18
N LYS A 258 -1.02 -17.38 24.12
CA LYS A 258 -1.51 -17.99 25.38
C LYS A 258 -2.44 -17.07 26.20
N GLY A 259 -2.34 -15.75 26.01
CA GLY A 259 -3.19 -14.75 26.65
C GLY A 259 -4.41 -14.33 25.82
N GLY A 260 -4.76 -15.05 24.75
CA GLY A 260 -5.92 -14.76 23.91
C GLY A 260 -5.75 -13.62 22.90
N ASN A 261 -4.60 -12.94 22.88
CA ASN A 261 -4.30 -11.91 21.88
C ASN A 261 -3.88 -12.55 20.55
N MET A 262 -4.29 -11.98 19.43
CA MET A 262 -3.89 -12.46 18.11
C MET A 262 -2.40 -12.22 17.87
N MET A 263 -1.71 -13.22 17.32
CA MET A 263 -0.30 -13.14 17.00
C MET A 263 -0.10 -12.26 15.77
N LYS A 264 0.99 -11.48 15.75
CA LYS A 264 1.41 -10.77 14.54
C LYS A 264 1.78 -11.75 13.42
N PRO A 265 1.64 -11.34 12.15
CA PRO A 265 2.17 -12.10 11.03
C PRO A 265 3.67 -12.34 11.17
N ASP A 266 4.13 -13.50 10.71
CA ASP A 266 5.55 -13.80 10.62
C ASP A 266 6.23 -12.90 9.59
N ILE A 267 7.52 -12.60 9.81
CA ILE A 267 8.27 -11.70 8.92
C ILE A 267 8.44 -12.26 7.50
N GLU A 268 8.39 -13.58 7.36
CA GLU A 268 8.43 -14.27 6.07
C GLU A 268 7.16 -14.01 5.29
N LEU A 269 6.01 -14.14 5.96
CA LEU A 269 4.70 -13.84 5.39
C LEU A 269 4.58 -12.37 5.01
N ILE A 270 5.08 -11.45 5.85
CA ILE A 270 5.15 -10.02 5.52
C ILE A 270 6.03 -9.78 4.29
N ALA A 271 7.19 -10.44 4.21
CA ALA A 271 8.06 -10.31 3.06
C ALA A 271 7.39 -10.80 1.77
N LYS A 272 6.59 -11.88 1.87
CA LYS A 272 5.77 -12.36 0.77
C LYS A 272 4.73 -11.32 0.35
N TRP A 273 3.95 -10.77 1.28
CA TRP A 273 2.94 -9.76 0.95
C TRP A 273 3.53 -8.51 0.33
N VAL A 274 4.66 -8.02 0.83
CA VAL A 274 5.34 -6.85 0.26
C VAL A 274 5.81 -7.13 -1.17
N ARG A 275 6.40 -8.30 -1.41
CA ARG A 275 6.82 -8.71 -2.76
C ARG A 275 5.62 -8.77 -3.71
N ASP A 276 4.58 -9.51 -3.33
CA ASP A 276 3.42 -9.78 -4.17
C ASP A 276 2.65 -8.48 -4.46
N ALA A 277 2.39 -7.66 -3.44
CA ALA A 277 1.71 -6.38 -3.60
C ALA A 277 2.49 -5.42 -4.52
N TRP A 278 3.82 -5.45 -4.49
CA TRP A 278 4.66 -4.64 -5.36
C TRP A 278 4.70 -5.18 -6.80
N GLU A 279 4.78 -6.50 -6.97
CA GLU A 279 4.78 -7.15 -8.28
C GLU A 279 3.46 -6.90 -9.04
N GLU A 280 2.34 -6.91 -8.33
CA GLU A 280 1.01 -6.61 -8.88
C GLU A 280 0.87 -5.16 -9.40
N ILE A 281 1.76 -4.22 -9.07
CA ILE A 281 1.60 -2.80 -9.48
C ILE A 281 1.80 -2.72 -10.99
N PRO A 282 0.81 -2.25 -11.78
CA PRO A 282 0.93 -2.22 -13.23
C PRO A 282 2.11 -1.35 -13.67
N GLU A 283 2.84 -1.78 -14.70
CA GLU A 283 3.96 -0.99 -15.23
C GLU A 283 3.50 0.35 -15.80
N ASP A 284 2.29 0.41 -16.35
CA ASP A 284 1.74 1.66 -16.90
C ASP A 284 1.39 2.66 -15.80
N MET A 285 0.97 2.19 -14.62
CA MET A 285 0.78 3.06 -13.45
C MET A 285 2.11 3.68 -13.01
N VAL A 286 3.21 2.92 -13.08
CA VAL A 286 4.56 3.43 -12.81
C VAL A 286 4.94 4.48 -13.86
N LYS A 287 4.80 4.20 -15.16
CA LYS A 287 5.10 5.17 -16.24
C LYS A 287 4.30 6.46 -16.06
N HIS A 288 3.00 6.35 -15.80
CA HIS A 288 2.12 7.49 -15.56
C HIS A 288 2.58 8.31 -14.35
N ALA A 289 3.00 7.68 -13.24
CA ALA A 289 3.53 8.39 -12.07
C ALA A 289 4.74 9.28 -12.40
N PHE A 290 5.67 8.82 -13.24
CA PHE A 290 6.81 9.63 -13.67
C PHE A 290 6.43 10.79 -14.59
N LYS A 291 5.37 10.65 -15.40
CA LYS A 291 4.84 11.74 -16.23
C LYS A 291 4.08 12.78 -15.40
N LYS A 292 3.26 12.31 -14.46
CA LYS A 292 2.51 13.17 -13.53
C LYS A 292 3.44 14.05 -12.68
N CYS A 293 4.63 13.55 -12.33
CA CYS A 293 5.63 14.34 -11.59
C CYS A 293 6.53 15.22 -12.48
N GLY A 294 6.35 15.25 -13.80
CA GLY A 294 7.17 16.07 -14.71
C GLY A 294 8.59 15.54 -14.94
N ILE A 295 8.83 14.24 -14.69
CA ILE A 295 10.18 13.67 -14.72
C ILE A 295 10.49 13.05 -16.08
N SER A 296 9.54 12.31 -16.64
CA SER A 296 9.74 11.50 -17.86
C SER A 296 9.05 12.04 -19.12
N ASN A 297 8.33 13.17 -19.01
CA ASN A 297 7.53 13.77 -20.07
C ASN A 297 8.35 14.03 -21.33
N ALA A 298 7.67 14.04 -22.48
CA ALA A 298 8.25 14.44 -23.75
C ALA A 298 8.86 15.85 -23.67
N MET A 299 10.02 16.02 -24.30
CA MET A 299 10.81 17.27 -24.20
C MET A 299 10.26 18.39 -25.09
N ASP A 300 9.28 18.09 -25.92
CA ASP A 300 8.57 19.02 -26.81
C ASP A 300 7.29 19.60 -26.19
N GLY A 301 6.97 19.23 -24.94
CA GLY A 301 5.79 19.69 -24.20
C GLY A 301 4.50 18.97 -24.59
N SER A 302 4.54 17.97 -25.48
CA SER A 302 3.35 17.22 -25.90
C SER A 302 2.67 16.43 -24.76
N GLU A 303 3.37 16.22 -23.66
CA GLU A 303 2.90 15.48 -22.48
C GLU A 303 2.77 16.36 -21.22
N ASP A 304 2.77 17.69 -21.35
CA ASP A 304 2.67 18.60 -20.20
C ASP A 304 1.27 18.58 -19.57
N SER A 305 0.24 18.12 -20.29
CA SER A 305 -1.11 17.91 -19.76
C SER A 305 -1.14 16.91 -18.61
N ALA A 306 -0.24 15.92 -18.60
CA ALA A 306 -0.17 14.89 -17.56
C ALA A 306 0.13 15.46 -16.16
N LEU A 307 0.67 16.69 -16.07
CA LEU A 307 0.89 17.39 -14.81
C LEU A 307 -0.43 17.83 -14.14
N TYR A 308 -1.46 18.06 -14.96
CA TYR A 308 -2.74 18.63 -14.56
C TYR A 308 -3.89 17.63 -14.71
N GLU A 309 -3.60 16.39 -15.10
CA GLU A 309 -4.57 15.29 -15.07
C GLU A 309 -5.01 15.08 -13.62
N ASP A 310 -6.20 15.60 -13.32
CA ASP A 310 -6.92 15.40 -12.06
C ASP A 310 -7.56 14.01 -12.04
N ASP A 311 -6.79 13.02 -12.46
CA ASP A 311 -7.06 11.64 -12.14
C ASP A 311 -6.62 11.48 -10.69
N SER A 312 -7.59 11.51 -9.80
CA SER A 312 -7.49 10.66 -8.63
C SER A 312 -6.93 9.33 -9.14
N CYS A 313 -5.72 8.97 -8.73
CA CYS A 313 -5.23 7.60 -8.85
C CYS A 313 -6.07 6.64 -7.97
N ASP A 314 -7.35 6.98 -7.74
CA ASP A 314 -8.48 6.07 -7.77
C ASP A 314 -8.68 5.69 -9.25
N SER A 315 -7.76 4.89 -9.80
CA SER A 315 -8.09 4.11 -10.97
C SER A 315 -9.27 3.22 -10.56
N ASP A 316 -10.47 3.65 -10.95
CA ASP A 316 -11.72 2.87 -11.00
C ASP A 316 -11.63 1.71 -12.03
N ASP A 317 -10.43 1.34 -12.47
CA ASP A 317 -10.13 0.04 -13.08
C ASP A 317 -10.12 -1.11 -12.06
N CYS A 318 -10.77 -0.91 -10.90
CA CYS A 318 -11.51 -1.97 -10.27
C CYS A 318 -12.95 -2.01 -10.81
N GLU A 319 -13.15 -2.55 -12.03
CA GLU A 319 -14.44 -3.13 -12.45
C GLU A 319 -14.89 -4.34 -11.58
N LEU A 320 -14.34 -4.48 -10.37
CA LEU A 320 -14.76 -5.37 -9.31
C LEU A 320 -15.01 -4.65 -7.97
N CYS A 321 -15.03 -3.32 -7.92
CA CYS A 321 -15.35 -2.54 -6.72
C CYS A 321 -16.70 -1.81 -6.77
N ASP A 322 -17.48 -1.94 -7.86
CA ASP A 322 -18.85 -1.41 -7.94
C ASP A 322 -19.92 -2.28 -7.24
N ASN A 323 -19.50 -3.37 -6.61
CA ASN A 323 -20.23 -3.88 -5.46
C ASN A 323 -19.36 -3.67 -4.21
N VAL A 324 -19.68 -2.63 -3.45
CA VAL A 324 -19.06 -2.13 -2.19
C VAL A 324 -19.05 -3.18 -1.05
N TYR A 325 -19.25 -4.44 -1.38
CA TYR A 325 -19.96 -5.39 -0.56
C TYR A 325 -19.73 -6.86 -0.96
N ASP A 326 -19.14 -7.20 -2.11
CA ASP A 326 -19.10 -8.59 -2.59
C ASP A 326 -18.17 -9.52 -1.78
N ASP A 327 -18.76 -10.46 -1.03
CA ASP A 327 -18.09 -11.62 -0.44
C ASP A 327 -18.69 -12.87 -1.13
N ASN A 328 -18.16 -13.27 -2.28
CA ASN A 328 -18.60 -14.49 -2.98
C ASN A 328 -18.09 -15.75 -2.26
N LEU A 329 -18.90 -16.30 -1.36
CA LEU A 329 -18.75 -17.66 -0.84
C LEU A 329 -19.51 -18.63 -1.75
N THR A 330 -18.82 -19.65 -2.26
CA THR A 330 -19.44 -20.69 -3.09
C THR A 330 -20.26 -21.66 -2.21
N PRO A 331 -21.31 -22.32 -2.74
CA PRO A 331 -22.10 -23.28 -1.98
C PRO A 331 -21.27 -24.37 -1.29
N ALA A 332 -20.22 -24.85 -1.97
CA ALA A 332 -19.28 -25.84 -1.43
C ALA A 332 -18.46 -25.32 -0.22
N THR A 333 -18.17 -24.01 -0.16
CA THR A 333 -17.47 -23.42 0.99
C THR A 333 -18.41 -23.13 2.16
N ALA A 334 -19.69 -22.89 1.89
CA ALA A 334 -20.72 -22.80 2.93
C ALA A 334 -21.00 -24.17 3.57
N GLU A 335 -21.08 -25.24 2.77
CA GLU A 335 -21.38 -26.59 3.27
C GLU A 335 -20.24 -27.15 4.14
N ALA A 336 -18.98 -26.88 3.78
CA ALA A 336 -17.81 -27.23 4.57
C ALA A 336 -17.70 -26.47 5.91
N LEU A 337 -18.33 -25.29 6.02
CA LEU A 337 -18.29 -24.44 7.21
C LEU A 337 -19.42 -24.74 8.21
N PHE A 338 -20.55 -25.28 7.75
CA PHE A 338 -21.76 -25.36 8.58
C PHE A 338 -22.34 -26.77 8.78
N GLY A 339 -21.93 -27.78 8.00
CA GLY A 339 -22.37 -29.16 8.20
C GLY A 339 -23.86 -29.40 7.91
N HIS A 340 -24.22 -30.66 7.63
CA HIS A 340 -25.61 -31.08 7.41
C HIS A 340 -26.39 -31.10 8.73
N THR A 341 -27.62 -30.57 8.71
CA THR A 341 -28.64 -30.89 9.71
C THR A 341 -29.84 -31.42 8.96
N ASP A 342 -30.06 -32.72 9.12
CA ASP A 342 -31.20 -33.47 8.58
C ASP A 342 -32.54 -32.95 9.12
N GLU A 343 -33.56 -33.23 8.31
CA GLU A 343 -34.97 -32.89 8.46
C GLU A 343 -35.65 -33.59 9.66
N GLU A 344 -36.96 -33.28 9.80
CA GLU A 344 -37.98 -33.84 10.71
C GLU A 344 -38.15 -33.04 12.03
N GLU A 345 -39.33 -32.57 12.42
CA GLU A 345 -40.68 -33.11 12.26
C GLU A 345 -41.74 -31.98 12.39
N GLU A 346 -42.81 -32.10 11.61
CA GLU A 346 -44.05 -31.32 11.75
C GLU A 346 -44.76 -31.60 13.09
N SER A 347 -45.33 -30.58 13.74
CA SER A 347 -46.66 -30.74 14.38
C SER A 347 -47.35 -29.41 14.69
N SER A 348 -48.48 -29.20 14.00
CA SER A 348 -49.78 -28.65 14.42
C SER A 348 -49.89 -27.38 15.29
N PHE A 349 -50.48 -26.31 14.70
CA PHE A 349 -51.86 -25.77 14.97
C PHE A 349 -52.40 -25.93 16.41
N GLU A 350 -52.89 -24.93 17.18
CA GLU A 350 -54.03 -23.97 17.01
C GLU A 350 -53.82 -22.76 17.95
N GLY A 351 -54.17 -21.51 17.58
CA GLY A 351 -55.40 -20.81 18.05
C GLY A 351 -55.23 -20.20 19.46
N PHE A 352 -55.44 -18.91 19.76
CA PHE A 352 -56.22 -17.80 19.20
C PHE A 352 -55.50 -16.48 19.46
#